data_AF-E3NWG7-F1
#
_entry.id   AF-E3NWG7-F1
#
_cell.length_a   1.000
_cell.length_b   1.000
_cell.length_c   1.000
_cell.angle_alpha   90.00
_cell.angle_beta   90.00
_cell.angle_gamma   90.00
#
_symmetry.space_group_name_H-M   'P 1'
#
loop_
_entity.id
_entity.type
_entity.pdbx_description
1 polymer ?
#
loop_
_entity_poly.entity_id
_entity_poly.type
_entity_poly.pdbx_seq_one_letter_code
_entity_poly.pdbx_strand_id
1 'polypeptide(L)'
;MRNNKIDLLRGISILLVLLHHFNIPYKLHDTFLGIQIFGESLSTLIARNGNYGVTLFFVISGFLITQHTLQRSGTLAQIKLKDFYIRRIARIMPCLVLLVVLVTALGAMGLKPFINQAPNDIEVSYGLTVFSAFTFWMNILIIENGWVNYALGVLWSLSVEEVFYLVFPILCVVLGRGKGFIIFLLAIIVYAPYFRSLHFAEESGAYLYHYFSSFDGIAIGCLTALMTQRMSQKIQVSESWFHHCGIDGYCYYMHQSRVSRGESAFCSIVSNVDLLVCSNPLLNLALYCQRYSVDWARS
;
A
#
# COMPACT_ATOMS: atom_id res chain seq x y z
N MET A 1 20.86 -10.68 1.19
CA MET A 1 21.43 -9.49 0.53
C MET A 1 20.32 -8.49 0.30
N ARG A 2 20.51 -7.22 0.69
CA ARG A 2 19.54 -6.13 0.51
C ARG A 2 19.33 -5.90 -0.99
N ASN A 3 18.10 -6.02 -1.48
CA ASN A 3 17.80 -5.82 -2.90
C ASN A 3 17.43 -4.35 -3.13
N ASN A 4 18.43 -3.56 -3.54
CA ASN A 4 18.30 -2.11 -3.74
C ASN A 4 17.18 -1.73 -4.72
N LYS A 5 16.76 -2.63 -5.62
CA LYS A 5 15.67 -2.36 -6.57
C LYS A 5 14.28 -2.40 -5.93
N ILE A 6 14.08 -3.26 -4.94
CA ILE A 6 12.82 -3.30 -4.20
C ILE A 6 12.72 -2.07 -3.27
N ASP A 7 13.84 -1.69 -2.66
CA ASP A 7 13.91 -0.45 -1.88
C ASP A 7 13.65 0.79 -2.76
N LEU A 8 14.14 0.79 -4.02
CA LEU A 8 13.85 1.84 -5.01
C LEU A 8 12.36 1.88 -5.39
N LEU A 9 11.74 0.73 -5.69
CA LEU A 9 10.31 0.65 -6.00
C LEU A 9 9.44 1.15 -4.84
N ARG A 10 9.84 0.83 -3.60
CA ARG A 10 9.20 1.37 -2.40
C ARG A 10 9.37 2.88 -2.32
N GLY A 11 10.55 3.41 -2.59
CA GLY A 11 10.81 4.86 -2.65
C GLY A 11 9.94 5.55 -3.70
N ILE A 12 9.84 4.99 -4.91
CA ILE A 12 8.98 5.50 -5.99
C ILE A 12 7.51 5.46 -5.56
N SER A 13 7.06 4.38 -4.93
CA SER A 13 5.67 4.25 -4.47
C SER A 13 5.34 5.26 -3.38
N ILE A 14 6.24 5.44 -2.40
CA ILE A 14 6.09 6.47 -1.37
C ILE A 14 6.05 7.86 -2.01
N LEU A 15 6.92 8.13 -2.99
CA LEU A 15 6.92 9.41 -3.70
C LEU A 15 5.59 9.65 -4.44
N LEU A 16 5.04 8.63 -5.11
CA LEU A 16 3.74 8.73 -5.78
C LEU A 16 2.59 8.97 -4.78
N VAL A 17 2.61 8.27 -3.64
CA VAL A 17 1.61 8.46 -2.56
C VAL A 17 1.72 9.86 -1.97
N LEU A 18 2.93 10.36 -1.74
CA LEU A 18 3.17 11.71 -1.26
C LEU A 18 2.70 12.73 -2.30
N LEU A 19 3.10 12.61 -3.57
CA LEU A 19 2.68 13.50 -4.64
C LEU A 19 1.15 13.55 -4.78
N HIS A 20 0.47 12.41 -4.64
CA HIS A 20 -0.98 12.37 -4.63
C HIS A 20 -1.58 13.14 -3.45
N HIS A 21 -1.12 12.88 -2.22
CA HIS A 21 -1.60 13.58 -1.04
C HIS A 21 -1.11 15.03 -0.95
N PHE A 22 -0.06 15.44 -1.68
CA PHE A 22 0.29 16.86 -1.80
C PHE A 22 -0.58 17.58 -2.84
N ASN A 23 -1.09 16.88 -3.85
CA ASN A 23 -1.95 17.45 -4.89
C ASN A 23 -3.41 17.68 -4.47
N ILE A 24 -3.92 16.90 -3.50
CA ILE A 24 -5.28 17.07 -2.96
C ILE A 24 -5.47 18.42 -2.20
N PRO A 25 -4.54 18.89 -1.33
CA PRO A 25 -4.65 20.15 -0.58
C PRO A 25 -4.01 21.33 -1.31
N TYR A 26 -2.93 21.10 -2.07
CA TYR A 26 -2.29 22.10 -2.92
C TYR A 26 -2.63 21.70 -4.35
N LYS A 27 -3.79 22.14 -4.85
CA LYS A 27 -4.13 21.98 -6.25
C LYS A 27 -2.94 22.52 -7.05
N LEU A 28 -2.21 21.65 -7.74
CA LEU A 28 -1.06 22.03 -8.56
C LEU A 28 -1.42 23.02 -9.69
N HIS A 29 -2.72 23.27 -9.88
CA HIS A 29 -3.26 24.32 -10.73
C HIS A 29 -3.04 25.75 -10.17
N ASP A 30 -2.92 25.95 -8.86
CA ASP A 30 -2.83 27.30 -8.26
C ASP A 30 -1.40 27.76 -7.99
N THR A 31 -0.40 26.95 -8.35
CA THR A 31 1.02 27.34 -8.26
C THR A 31 1.54 27.60 -9.67
N PHE A 32 2.06 28.81 -9.91
CA PHE A 32 2.63 29.25 -11.21
C PHE A 32 3.66 28.25 -11.81
N LEU A 33 4.34 27.48 -10.96
CA LEU A 33 5.29 26.42 -11.35
C LEU A 33 4.64 25.12 -11.86
N GLY A 34 3.40 24.80 -11.49
CA GLY A 34 2.72 23.55 -11.87
C GLY A 34 2.20 23.56 -13.31
N ILE A 35 1.61 24.67 -13.74
CA ILE A 35 1.10 24.86 -15.11
C ILE A 35 2.26 24.96 -16.11
N GLN A 36 3.37 25.61 -15.73
CA GLN A 36 4.48 25.89 -16.64
C GLN A 36 5.42 24.70 -16.86
N ILE A 37 5.49 23.75 -15.91
CA ILE A 37 6.38 22.57 -15.99
C ILE A 37 5.62 21.28 -16.33
N PHE A 38 4.39 21.09 -15.82
CA PHE A 38 3.71 19.79 -15.93
C PHE A 38 2.46 19.78 -16.82
N GLY A 39 1.89 20.93 -17.18
CA GLY A 39 0.71 21.01 -18.05
C GLY A 39 -0.57 20.44 -17.43
N GLU A 40 -1.73 20.97 -17.84
CA GLU A 40 -3.07 20.59 -17.35
C GLU A 40 -3.36 19.07 -17.41
N SER A 41 -2.74 18.35 -18.34
CA SER A 41 -2.99 16.92 -18.55
C SER A 41 -2.26 16.02 -17.54
N LEU A 42 -1.07 16.41 -17.09
CA LEU A 42 -0.26 15.55 -16.21
C LEU A 42 -0.68 15.70 -14.75
N SER A 43 -1.08 16.90 -14.33
CA SER A 43 -1.63 17.15 -12.99
C SER A 43 -2.94 16.39 -12.77
N THR A 44 -3.82 16.36 -13.78
CA THR A 44 -5.07 15.59 -13.76
C THR A 44 -4.84 14.08 -13.85
N LEU A 45 -3.82 13.62 -14.58
CA LEU A 45 -3.42 12.20 -14.61
C LEU A 45 -2.83 11.73 -13.27
N ILE A 46 -2.02 12.55 -12.59
CA ILE A 46 -1.45 12.24 -11.27
C ILE A 46 -2.55 12.25 -10.19
N ALA A 47 -3.49 13.20 -10.26
CA ALA A 47 -4.68 13.22 -9.40
C ALA A 47 -5.53 11.95 -9.58
N ARG A 48 -5.80 11.56 -10.84
CA ARG A 48 -6.59 10.37 -11.19
C ARG A 48 -5.91 9.07 -10.77
N ASN A 49 -4.57 8.99 -10.83
CA ASN A 49 -3.86 7.74 -10.64
C ASN A 49 -3.28 7.52 -9.23
N GLY A 50 -3.41 8.48 -8.31
CA GLY A 50 -2.77 8.33 -7.00
C GLY A 50 -3.35 7.22 -6.11
N ASN A 51 -4.61 6.80 -6.35
CA ASN A 51 -5.18 5.59 -5.77
C ASN A 51 -4.37 4.33 -6.16
N TYR A 52 -3.83 4.27 -7.39
CA TYR A 52 -2.94 3.17 -7.79
C TYR A 52 -1.61 3.23 -7.04
N GLY A 53 -1.13 4.42 -6.69
CA GLY A 53 0.07 4.58 -5.85
C GLY A 53 -0.10 3.93 -4.48
N VAL A 54 -1.27 4.09 -3.86
CA VAL A 54 -1.60 3.46 -2.57
C VAL A 54 -1.77 1.95 -2.72
N THR A 55 -2.46 1.48 -3.76
CA THR A 55 -2.57 0.04 -4.05
C THR A 55 -1.19 -0.59 -4.27
N LEU A 56 -0.31 0.04 -5.04
CA LEU A 56 1.05 -0.42 -5.27
C LEU A 56 1.86 -0.44 -3.95
N PHE A 57 1.70 0.58 -3.12
CA PHE A 57 2.29 0.61 -1.79
C PHE A 57 1.85 -0.59 -0.94
N PHE A 58 0.56 -0.94 -0.94
CA PHE A 58 0.06 -2.13 -0.25
C PHE A 58 0.62 -3.44 -0.83
N VAL A 59 0.68 -3.58 -2.16
CA VAL A 59 1.27 -4.76 -2.82
C VAL A 59 2.74 -4.94 -2.45
N ILE A 60 3.54 -3.87 -2.52
CA ILE A 60 4.97 -3.93 -2.15
C ILE A 60 5.12 -4.26 -0.66
N SER A 61 4.27 -3.69 0.18
CA SER A 61 4.26 -3.93 1.63
C SER A 61 4.00 -5.41 1.95
N GLY A 62 2.97 -6.00 1.34
CA GLY A 62 2.66 -7.44 1.46
C GLY A 62 3.78 -8.35 0.94
N PHE A 63 4.40 -7.97 -0.19
CA PHE A 63 5.52 -8.70 -0.76
C PHE A 63 6.74 -8.69 0.18
N LEU A 64 7.15 -7.50 0.62
CA LEU A 64 8.32 -7.32 1.47
C LEU A 64 8.17 -8.02 2.81
N ILE A 65 7.00 -7.95 3.44
CA ILE A 65 6.85 -8.63 4.73
C ILE A 65 6.97 -10.14 4.59
N THR A 66 6.32 -10.70 3.57
CA THR A 66 6.31 -12.14 3.34
C THR A 66 7.71 -12.61 3.02
N GLN A 67 8.40 -11.91 2.12
CA GLN A 67 9.79 -12.21 1.76
C GLN A 67 10.75 -12.12 2.95
N HIS A 68 10.71 -11.04 3.75
CA HIS A 68 11.57 -10.89 4.92
C HIS A 68 11.31 -11.95 5.98
N THR A 69 10.04 -12.34 6.15
CA THR A 69 9.64 -13.40 7.08
C THR A 69 10.24 -14.74 6.64
N LEU A 70 10.05 -15.10 5.37
CA LEU A 70 10.60 -16.34 4.79
C LEU A 70 12.13 -16.38 4.84
N GLN A 71 12.80 -15.27 4.53
CA GLN A 71 14.26 -15.18 4.58
C GLN A 71 14.83 -15.34 5.99
N ARG A 72 14.11 -14.91 7.03
CA ARG A 72 14.57 -14.97 8.42
C ARG A 72 14.20 -16.26 9.13
N SER A 73 12.97 -16.70 8.95
CA SER A 73 12.40 -17.86 9.66
C SER A 73 12.44 -19.14 8.83
N GLY A 74 12.83 -19.08 7.55
CA GLY A 74 12.81 -20.20 6.62
C GLY A 74 11.40 -20.55 6.14
N THR A 75 10.47 -20.72 7.09
CA THR A 75 9.06 -20.99 6.83
C THR A 75 8.17 -19.96 7.55
N LEU A 76 6.97 -19.71 7.01
CA LEU A 76 5.99 -18.83 7.65
C LEU A 76 5.55 -19.34 9.04
N ALA A 77 5.47 -20.67 9.21
CA ALA A 77 5.06 -21.29 10.47
C ALA A 77 6.08 -21.14 11.62
N GLN A 78 7.34 -20.83 11.31
CA GLN A 78 8.44 -20.69 12.29
C GLN A 78 8.71 -19.23 12.67
N ILE A 79 7.76 -18.35 12.44
CA ILE A 79 7.90 -16.93 12.77
C ILE A 79 7.93 -16.72 14.29
N LYS A 80 8.92 -15.95 14.75
CA LYS A 80 9.00 -15.50 16.15
C LYS A 80 8.24 -14.19 16.31
N LEU A 81 7.05 -14.24 16.92
CA LEU A 81 6.14 -13.09 17.04
C LEU A 81 6.80 -11.89 17.74
N LYS A 82 7.43 -12.11 18.90
CA LYS A 82 8.09 -11.05 19.68
C LYS A 82 9.12 -10.29 18.84
N ASP A 83 10.01 -11.04 18.18
CA ASP A 83 11.06 -10.46 17.36
C ASP A 83 10.49 -9.71 16.15
N PHE A 84 9.39 -10.20 15.58
CA PHE A 84 8.70 -9.55 14.47
C PHE A 84 8.16 -8.18 14.87
N TYR A 85 7.42 -8.09 15.98
CA TYR A 85 6.81 -6.83 16.42
C TYR A 85 7.85 -5.81 16.87
N ILE A 86 8.85 -6.22 17.66
CA ILE A 86 9.91 -5.30 18.15
C ILE A 86 10.60 -4.59 16.98
N ARG A 87 10.97 -5.33 15.93
CA ARG A 87 11.66 -4.75 14.77
C ARG A 87 10.80 -3.76 13.99
N ARG A 88 9.48 -3.99 13.94
CA ARG A 88 8.56 -3.10 13.25
C ARG A 88 8.36 -1.81 14.02
N ILE A 89 8.05 -1.93 15.30
CA ILE A 89 7.88 -0.79 16.20
C ILE A 89 9.15 0.08 16.19
N ALA A 90 10.34 -0.54 16.31
CA ALA A 90 11.61 0.19 16.28
C ALA A 90 11.88 0.90 14.94
N ARG A 91 11.31 0.43 13.83
CA ARG A 91 11.46 1.05 12.50
C ARG A 91 10.46 2.19 12.27
N ILE A 92 9.24 2.08 12.78
CA ILE A 92 8.12 2.97 12.42
C ILE A 92 7.94 4.08 13.45
N MET A 93 8.10 3.77 14.74
CA MET A 93 7.89 4.75 15.82
C MET A 93 8.73 6.02 15.71
N PRO A 94 10.03 5.98 15.37
CA PRO A 94 10.83 7.20 15.29
C PRO A 94 10.25 8.20 14.27
N CYS A 95 9.87 7.70 13.08
CA CYS A 95 9.31 8.53 12.03
C CYS A 95 7.89 9.01 12.35
N LEU A 96 7.06 8.15 12.96
CA LEU A 96 5.70 8.51 13.34
C LEU A 96 5.69 9.60 14.41
N VAL A 97 6.49 9.45 15.46
CA VAL A 97 6.61 10.44 16.54
C VAL A 97 7.06 11.79 15.96
N LEU A 98 8.09 11.78 15.11
CA LEU A 98 8.57 13.01 14.47
C LEU A 98 7.48 13.68 13.63
N LEU A 99 6.74 12.92 12.82
CA LEU A 99 5.65 13.45 12.00
C LEU A 99 4.55 14.07 12.86
N VAL A 100 4.09 13.36 13.90
CA VAL A 100 3.02 13.85 14.78
C VAL A 100 3.45 15.11 15.52
N VAL A 101 4.69 15.17 16.01
CA VAL A 101 5.25 16.36 16.67
C VAL A 101 5.28 17.54 15.69
N LEU A 102 5.78 17.35 14.48
CA LEU A 102 5.86 18.40 13.47
C LEU A 102 4.48 18.91 13.07
N VAL A 103 3.53 18.02 12.78
CA VAL A 103 2.17 18.41 12.39
C VAL A 103 1.46 19.14 13.53
N THR A 104 1.61 18.67 14.77
CA THR A 104 1.01 19.33 15.94
C THR A 104 1.62 20.71 16.17
N ALA A 105 2.94 20.85 16.04
CA ALA A 105 3.62 22.15 16.17
C ALA A 105 3.18 23.14 15.08
N LEU A 106 3.11 22.70 13.81
CA LEU A 106 2.64 23.54 12.70
C LEU A 106 1.15 23.89 12.85
N GLY A 107 0.33 22.97 13.36
CA GLY A 107 -1.07 23.22 13.69
C GLY A 107 -1.21 24.28 14.79
N ALA A 108 -0.38 24.23 15.83
CA ALA A 108 -0.35 25.23 16.89
C ALA A 108 0.05 26.64 16.39
N MET A 109 0.79 26.72 15.27
CA MET A 109 1.11 27.98 14.58
C MET A 109 -0.04 28.51 13.71
N GLY A 110 -1.19 27.81 13.63
CA GLY A 110 -2.37 28.25 12.88
C GLY A 110 -2.31 27.97 11.38
N LEU A 111 -1.42 27.09 10.92
CA LEU A 111 -1.33 26.73 9.50
C LEU A 111 -2.51 25.82 9.10
N LYS A 112 -3.39 26.35 8.25
CA LYS A 112 -4.65 25.71 7.81
C LYS A 112 -4.57 24.21 7.45
N PRO A 113 -3.54 23.69 6.74
CA PRO A 113 -3.47 22.27 6.39
C PRO A 113 -3.13 21.33 7.56
N PHE A 114 -2.61 21.88 8.66
CA PHE A 114 -2.14 21.12 9.82
C PHE A 114 -3.09 21.21 11.00
N ILE A 115 -4.15 22.02 10.89
CA ILE A 115 -5.17 22.14 11.92
C ILE A 115 -6.31 21.13 11.71
N ASN A 116 -7.00 20.80 12.79
CA ASN A 116 -8.18 19.95 12.72
C ASN A 116 -9.34 20.74 12.11
N GLN A 117 -9.85 20.26 10.98
CA GLN A 117 -10.98 20.81 10.23
C GLN A 117 -11.81 19.64 9.73
N ALA A 118 -12.70 19.12 10.57
CA ALA A 118 -13.61 18.06 10.13
C ALA A 118 -14.70 18.65 9.20
N PRO A 119 -15.17 17.87 8.21
CA PRO A 119 -16.37 18.22 7.47
C PRO A 119 -17.58 18.41 8.40
N ASN A 120 -18.48 19.33 8.05
CA ASN A 120 -19.75 19.59 8.76
C ASN A 120 -19.61 20.16 10.20
N ASP A 121 -18.57 20.94 10.46
CA ASP A 121 -18.33 21.60 11.77
C ASP A 121 -18.28 20.63 12.97
N ILE A 122 -17.91 19.38 12.72
CA ILE A 122 -17.72 18.38 13.78
C ILE A 122 -16.43 18.73 14.53
N GLU A 123 -16.55 19.12 15.80
CA GLU A 123 -15.38 19.39 16.63
C GLU A 123 -14.70 18.09 17.06
N VAL A 124 -13.54 17.81 16.45
CA VAL A 124 -12.68 16.69 16.84
C VAL A 124 -11.44 17.20 17.57
N SER A 125 -11.30 16.78 18.83
CA SER A 125 -10.14 17.09 19.67
C SER A 125 -8.82 16.65 19.03
N TYR A 126 -7.80 17.51 19.10
CA TYR A 126 -6.42 17.14 18.74
C TYR A 126 -5.92 15.91 19.49
N GLY A 127 -6.34 15.72 20.74
CA GLY A 127 -6.02 14.54 21.52
C GLY A 127 -6.53 13.26 20.87
N LEU A 128 -7.75 13.29 20.32
CA LEU A 128 -8.31 12.15 19.60
C LEU A 128 -7.55 11.90 18.29
N THR A 129 -7.25 12.95 17.51
CA THR A 129 -6.49 12.82 16.25
C THR A 129 -5.09 12.24 16.48
N VAL A 130 -4.38 12.74 17.50
CA VAL A 130 -3.05 12.24 17.88
C VAL A 130 -3.14 10.80 18.41
N PHE A 131 -4.15 10.50 19.22
CA PHE A 131 -4.40 9.14 19.70
C PHE A 131 -4.63 8.19 18.52
N SER A 132 -5.51 8.52 17.58
CA SER A 132 -5.78 7.73 16.38
C SER A 132 -4.54 7.51 15.51
N ALA A 133 -3.63 8.49 15.45
CA ALA A 133 -2.35 8.33 14.75
C ALA A 133 -1.44 7.28 15.41
N PHE A 134 -1.31 7.31 16.74
CA PHE A 134 -0.48 6.37 17.49
C PHE A 134 -1.09 4.97 17.65
N THR A 135 -2.41 4.85 17.68
CA THR A 135 -3.12 3.57 17.76
C THR A 135 -3.42 2.95 16.41
N PHE A 136 -2.96 3.55 15.31
CA PHE A 136 -3.21 3.07 13.94
C PHE A 136 -4.73 2.95 13.62
N TRP A 137 -5.50 3.93 14.07
CA TRP A 137 -6.96 4.02 13.91
C TRP A 137 -7.37 5.15 12.95
N MET A 138 -6.42 5.78 12.26
CA MET A 138 -6.71 6.99 11.48
C MET A 138 -7.69 6.74 10.32
N ASN A 139 -7.65 5.54 9.74
CA ASN A 139 -8.59 5.18 8.67
C ASN A 139 -10.05 5.12 9.17
N ILE A 140 -10.29 4.68 10.42
CA ILE A 140 -11.64 4.66 11.01
C ILE A 140 -12.08 6.07 11.38
N LEU A 141 -11.17 6.91 11.91
CA LEU A 141 -11.47 8.31 12.18
C LEU A 141 -11.97 9.02 10.91
N ILE A 142 -11.37 8.72 9.76
CA ILE A 142 -11.80 9.23 8.45
C ILE A 142 -13.16 8.68 8.03
N ILE A 143 -13.44 7.41 8.28
CA ILE A 143 -14.73 6.80 7.93
C ILE A 143 -15.88 7.41 8.75
N GLU A 144 -15.64 7.65 10.04
CA GLU A 144 -16.67 8.14 10.97
C GLU A 144 -16.86 9.67 10.91
N ASN A 145 -15.75 10.41 10.84
CA ASN A 145 -15.75 11.88 11.01
C ASN A 145 -15.23 12.63 9.78
N GLY A 146 -14.93 11.92 8.69
CA GLY A 146 -14.31 12.50 7.50
C GLY A 146 -12.84 12.89 7.70
N TRP A 147 -12.28 13.62 6.75
CA TRP A 147 -10.88 14.05 6.80
C TRP A 147 -10.66 15.17 7.82
N VAL A 148 -10.56 14.79 9.10
CA VAL A 148 -10.40 15.71 10.24
C VAL A 148 -9.10 16.51 10.18
N ASN A 149 -7.99 15.86 9.81
CA ASN A 149 -6.69 16.53 9.72
C ASN A 149 -6.05 16.07 8.42
N TYR A 150 -5.74 17.00 7.53
CA TYR A 150 -5.25 16.64 6.22
C TYR A 150 -3.87 15.95 6.29
N ALA A 151 -2.94 16.54 7.04
CA ALA A 151 -1.57 16.04 7.15
C ALA A 151 -1.48 14.69 7.88
N LEU A 152 -2.22 14.51 8.98
CA LEU A 152 -2.28 13.24 9.69
C LEU A 152 -3.19 12.22 9.00
N GLY A 153 -4.16 12.68 8.19
CA GLY A 153 -5.09 11.83 7.47
C GLY A 153 -4.39 10.86 6.52
N VAL A 154 -3.25 11.25 5.93
CA VAL A 154 -2.39 10.38 5.08
C VAL A 154 -1.99 9.06 5.80
N LEU A 155 -1.98 9.05 7.14
CA LEU A 155 -1.69 7.88 7.96
C LEU A 155 -2.78 6.80 7.91
N TRP A 156 -3.90 7.03 7.21
CA TRP A 156 -4.89 5.99 6.98
C TRP A 156 -4.29 4.73 6.33
N SER A 157 -3.40 4.93 5.34
CA SER A 157 -2.76 3.83 4.62
C SER A 157 -1.79 3.07 5.53
N LEU A 158 -1.03 3.78 6.37
CA LEU A 158 -0.18 3.19 7.41
C LEU A 158 -1.02 2.42 8.45
N SER A 159 -2.18 2.95 8.83
CA SER A 159 -3.09 2.32 9.79
C SER A 159 -3.58 0.96 9.30
N VAL A 160 -4.02 0.90 8.04
CA VAL A 160 -4.42 -0.35 7.38
C VAL A 160 -3.26 -1.34 7.31
N GLU A 161 -2.07 -0.86 6.94
CA GLU A 161 -0.86 -1.68 6.83
C GLU A 161 -0.47 -2.32 8.19
N GLU A 162 -0.46 -1.54 9.27
CA GLU A 162 -0.09 -2.02 10.60
C GLU A 162 -1.12 -2.99 11.18
N VAL A 163 -2.43 -2.78 10.97
CA VAL A 163 -3.45 -3.76 11.37
C VAL A 163 -3.22 -5.10 10.67
N PHE A 164 -2.93 -5.09 9.37
CA PHE A 164 -2.58 -6.32 8.67
C PHE A 164 -1.32 -6.97 9.27
N TYR A 165 -0.30 -6.19 9.64
CA TYR A 165 0.92 -6.70 10.24
C TYR A 165 0.76 -7.23 11.66
N LEU A 166 -0.21 -6.72 12.42
CA LEU A 166 -0.58 -7.30 13.71
C LEU A 166 -1.12 -8.71 13.52
N VAL A 167 -1.97 -8.93 12.53
CA VAL A 167 -2.65 -10.21 12.29
C VAL A 167 -1.77 -11.20 11.50
N PHE A 168 -0.92 -10.71 10.59
CA PHE A 168 -0.06 -11.51 9.71
C PHE A 168 0.76 -12.62 10.40
N PRO A 169 1.57 -12.36 11.45
CA PRO A 169 2.40 -13.39 12.07
C PRO A 169 1.57 -14.47 12.75
N ILE A 170 0.41 -14.11 13.31
CA ILE A 170 -0.54 -15.05 13.93
C ILE A 170 -1.11 -15.98 12.85
N LEU A 171 -1.56 -15.41 11.73
CA LEU A 171 -2.04 -16.20 10.59
C LEU A 171 -0.96 -17.11 10.00
N CYS A 172 0.29 -16.65 9.97
CA CYS A 172 1.41 -17.45 9.52
C CYS A 172 1.68 -18.67 10.43
N VAL A 173 1.58 -18.52 11.75
CA VAL A 173 1.72 -19.65 12.69
C VAL A 173 0.55 -20.63 12.58
N VAL A 174 -0.68 -20.11 12.51
CA VAL A 174 -1.90 -20.94 12.51
C VAL A 174 -2.13 -21.63 11.17
N LEU A 175 -1.97 -20.90 10.05
CA LEU A 175 -2.34 -21.36 8.70
C LEU A 175 -1.13 -21.72 7.82
N GLY A 176 0.10 -21.36 8.23
CA GLY A 176 1.31 -21.50 7.41
C GLY A 176 1.88 -22.91 7.30
N ARG A 177 1.26 -23.91 7.95
CA ARG A 177 1.64 -25.33 7.84
C ARG A 177 1.07 -26.05 6.60
N GLY A 178 0.17 -25.41 5.85
CA GLY A 178 -0.48 -26.00 4.68
C GLY A 178 -0.92 -24.97 3.63
N LYS A 179 -1.86 -25.34 2.75
CA LYS A 179 -2.42 -24.43 1.74
C LYS A 179 -3.38 -23.38 2.34
N GLY A 180 -3.71 -23.48 3.63
CA GLY A 180 -4.68 -22.62 4.31
C GLY A 180 -4.34 -21.13 4.21
N PHE A 181 -3.07 -20.75 4.40
CA PHE A 181 -2.67 -19.35 4.26
C PHE A 181 -2.90 -18.80 2.83
N ILE A 182 -2.64 -19.62 1.79
CA ILE A 182 -2.88 -19.22 0.40
C ILE A 182 -4.38 -19.07 0.13
N ILE A 183 -5.21 -20.00 0.62
CA ILE A 183 -6.67 -19.94 0.47
C ILE A 183 -7.21 -18.66 1.13
N PHE A 184 -6.72 -18.33 2.33
CA PHE A 184 -7.07 -17.10 3.02
C PHE A 184 -6.73 -15.84 2.21
N LEU A 185 -5.53 -15.78 1.63
CA LEU A 185 -5.14 -14.66 0.76
C LEU A 185 -6.04 -14.55 -0.47
N LEU A 186 -6.36 -15.67 -1.12
CA LEU A 186 -7.26 -15.69 -2.27
C LEU A 186 -8.67 -15.24 -1.89
N ALA A 187 -9.17 -15.64 -0.72
CA ALA A 187 -10.46 -15.21 -0.22
C ALA A 187 -10.52 -13.68 -0.04
N ILE A 188 -9.46 -13.07 0.51
CA ILE A 188 -9.37 -11.59 0.63
C ILE A 188 -9.38 -10.93 -0.75
N ILE A 189 -8.61 -11.45 -1.70
CA ILE A 189 -8.50 -10.90 -3.06
C ILE A 189 -9.87 -10.90 -3.77
N VAL A 190 -10.69 -11.92 -3.54
CA VAL A 190 -12.04 -12.02 -4.11
C VAL A 190 -13.04 -11.17 -3.32
N TYR A 191 -12.89 -11.10 -1.99
CA TYR A 191 -13.83 -10.40 -1.12
C TYR A 191 -13.72 -8.88 -1.25
N ALA A 192 -12.54 -8.30 -1.42
CA ALA A 192 -12.40 -6.84 -1.45
C ALA A 192 -13.14 -6.17 -2.63
N PRO A 193 -13.05 -6.66 -3.89
CA PRO A 193 -13.87 -6.13 -4.98
C PRO A 193 -15.37 -6.29 -4.75
N TYR A 194 -15.79 -7.39 -4.13
CA TYR A 194 -17.18 -7.61 -3.75
C TYR A 194 -17.65 -6.60 -2.69
N PHE A 195 -16.84 -6.34 -1.66
CA PHE A 195 -17.13 -5.32 -0.65
C PHE A 195 -17.24 -3.92 -1.29
N ARG A 196 -16.33 -3.58 -2.21
CA ARG A 196 -16.38 -2.31 -2.94
C ARG A 196 -17.62 -2.19 -3.82
N SER A 197 -18.07 -3.27 -4.45
CA SER A 197 -19.27 -3.19 -5.31
C SER A 197 -20.55 -2.95 -4.51
N LEU A 198 -20.64 -3.47 -3.29
CA LEU A 198 -21.79 -3.24 -2.40
C LEU A 198 -21.89 -1.79 -1.91
N HIS A 199 -20.75 -1.15 -1.64
CA HIS A 199 -20.69 0.20 -1.08
C HIS A 199 -20.42 1.27 -2.15
N PHE A 200 -20.39 0.88 -3.43
CA PHE A 200 -20.09 1.79 -4.55
C PHE A 200 -21.07 2.97 -4.65
N ALA A 201 -22.31 2.77 -4.20
CA ALA A 201 -23.37 3.79 -4.25
C ALA A 201 -23.32 4.80 -3.09
N GLU A 202 -22.40 4.66 -2.12
CA GLU A 202 -22.27 5.61 -1.02
C GLU A 202 -21.60 6.91 -1.49
N GLU A 203 -22.27 8.04 -1.29
CA GLU A 203 -21.80 9.36 -1.75
C GLU A 203 -20.50 9.82 -1.09
N SER A 204 -20.19 9.34 0.13
CA SER A 204 -19.01 9.77 0.89
C SER A 204 -17.68 9.21 0.36
N GLY A 205 -17.72 8.10 -0.40
CA GLY A 205 -16.51 7.37 -0.81
C GLY A 205 -15.67 6.80 0.34
N ALA A 206 -16.16 6.89 1.59
CA ALA A 206 -15.41 6.52 2.80
C ALA A 206 -15.07 5.02 2.86
N TYR A 207 -15.89 4.18 2.22
CA TYR A 207 -15.67 2.74 2.11
C TYR A 207 -14.30 2.36 1.52
N LEU A 208 -13.67 3.24 0.75
CA LEU A 208 -12.34 3.00 0.17
C LEU A 208 -11.24 2.89 1.24
N TYR A 209 -11.37 3.62 2.35
CA TYR A 209 -10.43 3.60 3.48
C TYR A 209 -10.65 2.41 4.42
N HIS A 210 -11.70 1.62 4.19
CA HIS A 210 -12.02 0.47 5.01
C HIS A 210 -11.00 -0.65 4.80
N TYR A 211 -10.68 -1.40 5.86
CA TYR A 211 -9.72 -2.51 5.81
C TYR A 211 -10.05 -3.52 4.70
N PHE A 212 -11.33 -3.89 4.60
CA PHE A 212 -11.84 -4.82 3.59
C PHE A 212 -11.68 -4.33 2.15
N SER A 213 -11.64 -3.02 1.93
CA SER A 213 -11.40 -2.42 0.62
C SER A 213 -9.91 -2.28 0.31
N SER A 214 -8.99 -2.53 1.23
CA SER A 214 -7.55 -2.29 1.01
C SER A 214 -6.67 -3.54 1.18
N PHE A 215 -7.17 -4.57 1.87
CA PHE A 215 -6.40 -5.78 2.18
C PHE A 215 -6.07 -6.64 0.96
N ASP A 216 -6.79 -6.53 -0.16
CA ASP A 216 -6.47 -7.25 -1.39
C ASP A 216 -5.11 -6.87 -1.96
N GLY A 217 -4.74 -5.59 -1.95
CA GLY A 217 -3.41 -5.14 -2.38
C GLY A 217 -2.31 -5.84 -1.58
N ILE A 218 -2.43 -5.85 -0.26
CA ILE A 218 -1.46 -6.53 0.62
C ILE A 218 -1.46 -8.04 0.36
N ALA A 219 -2.63 -8.65 0.18
CA ALA A 219 -2.77 -10.07 -0.08
C ALA A 219 -2.14 -10.51 -1.42
N ILE A 220 -2.30 -9.72 -2.48
CA ILE A 220 -1.64 -9.91 -3.78
C ILE A 220 -0.12 -9.87 -3.60
N GLY A 221 0.38 -8.91 -2.82
CA GLY A 221 1.79 -8.83 -2.45
C GLY A 221 2.31 -10.09 -1.77
N CYS A 222 1.59 -10.56 -0.74
CA CYS A 222 1.93 -11.79 -0.02
C CYS A 222 1.94 -13.02 -0.93
N LEU A 223 0.92 -13.17 -1.78
CA LEU A 223 0.81 -14.28 -2.72
C LEU A 223 1.97 -14.27 -3.73
N THR A 224 2.29 -13.10 -4.26
CA THR A 224 3.40 -12.90 -5.20
C THR A 224 4.72 -13.36 -4.57
N ALA A 225 5.01 -12.96 -3.33
CA ALA A 225 6.22 -13.37 -2.62
C ALA A 225 6.32 -14.90 -2.44
N LEU A 226 5.21 -15.57 -2.13
CA LEU A 226 5.16 -17.03 -2.02
C LEU A 226 5.41 -17.71 -3.37
N MET A 227 4.85 -17.17 -4.45
CA MET A 227 5.08 -17.67 -5.81
C MET A 227 6.55 -17.51 -6.20
N THR A 228 7.15 -16.35 -5.94
CA THR A 228 8.57 -16.10 -6.21
C THR A 228 9.47 -17.08 -5.45
N GLN A 229 9.18 -17.37 -4.18
CA GLN A 229 9.95 -18.34 -3.41
C GLN A 229 9.86 -19.75 -4.00
N ARG A 230 8.66 -20.21 -4.38
CA ARG A 230 8.45 -21.54 -5.00
C ARG A 230 9.17 -21.66 -6.34
N MET A 231 9.13 -20.62 -7.16
CA MET A 231 9.84 -20.59 -8.44
C MET A 231 11.36 -20.65 -8.22
N SER A 232 11.89 -19.87 -7.28
CA SER A 232 13.31 -19.89 -6.94
C SER A 232 13.77 -21.27 -6.46
N GLN A 233 12.98 -21.95 -5.63
CA GLN A 233 13.30 -23.30 -5.16
C GLN A 233 13.26 -24.34 -6.29
N LYS A 234 12.26 -24.30 -7.17
CA LYS A 234 12.18 -25.21 -8.34
C LYS A 234 13.37 -25.04 -9.27
N ILE A 235 13.78 -23.79 -9.53
CA ILE A 235 14.91 -23.50 -10.39
C ILE A 235 16.19 -24.01 -9.75
N GLN A 236 16.41 -23.79 -8.45
CA GLN A 236 17.59 -24.30 -7.73
C GLN A 236 17.68 -25.84 -7.73
N VAL A 237 16.54 -26.55 -7.65
CA VAL A 237 16.51 -28.01 -7.78
C VAL A 237 16.88 -28.44 -9.19
N SER A 238 16.28 -27.83 -10.22
CA SER A 238 16.61 -28.11 -11.62
C SER A 238 18.08 -27.85 -11.92
N GLU A 239 18.64 -26.79 -11.35
CA GLU A 239 20.04 -26.39 -11.39
C GLU A 239 20.97 -27.47 -10.79
N SER A 240 20.61 -28.07 -9.65
CA SER A 240 21.35 -29.20 -9.07
C SER A 240 21.35 -30.45 -9.96
N TRP A 241 20.25 -30.70 -10.68
CA TRP A 241 20.16 -31.77 -11.68
C TRP A 241 21.07 -31.52 -12.89
N PHE A 242 21.12 -30.28 -13.39
CA PHE A 242 21.99 -29.92 -14.53
C PHE A 242 23.48 -29.96 -14.17
N HIS A 243 23.86 -29.53 -12.96
CA HIS A 243 25.22 -29.70 -12.46
C HIS A 243 25.61 -31.17 -12.28
N HIS A 244 24.66 -32.03 -11.88
CA HIS A 244 24.89 -33.48 -11.79
C HIS A 244 25.00 -34.15 -13.17
N CYS A 245 24.36 -33.58 -14.20
CA CYS A 245 24.43 -34.07 -15.59
C CYS A 245 25.53 -33.41 -16.46
N GLY A 246 26.35 -32.51 -15.92
CA GLY A 246 27.53 -31.98 -16.62
C GLY A 246 27.26 -31.06 -17.83
N ILE A 247 26.13 -30.33 -17.84
CA ILE A 247 25.78 -29.45 -18.97
C ILE A 247 26.30 -28.01 -18.73
N ASP A 248 27.06 -27.48 -19.69
CA ASP A 248 27.96 -26.33 -19.60
C ASP A 248 27.38 -25.00 -19.09
N GLY A 249 28.17 -24.32 -18.24
CA GLY A 249 27.79 -23.18 -17.39
C GLY A 249 27.63 -21.80 -18.04
N TYR A 250 27.70 -21.66 -19.37
CA TYR A 250 27.64 -20.34 -20.02
C TYR A 250 26.21 -19.82 -20.27
N CYS A 251 25.25 -20.69 -20.62
CA CYS A 251 23.82 -20.32 -20.69
C CYS A 251 23.23 -20.07 -19.28
N TYR A 252 23.89 -20.65 -18.27
CA TYR A 252 23.47 -20.68 -16.88
C TYR A 252 23.64 -19.32 -16.17
N TYR A 253 24.78 -18.65 -16.37
CA TYR A 253 25.09 -17.36 -15.73
C TYR A 253 24.16 -16.21 -16.17
N MET A 254 23.76 -16.18 -17.45
CA MET A 254 22.82 -15.19 -17.98
C MET A 254 21.40 -15.37 -17.41
N HIS A 255 20.95 -16.61 -17.20
CA HIS A 255 19.63 -16.90 -16.63
C HIS A 255 19.59 -16.66 -15.10
N GLN A 256 20.67 -17.01 -14.38
CA GLN A 256 20.81 -16.82 -12.92
C GLN A 256 20.72 -15.35 -12.49
N SER A 257 21.27 -14.43 -13.31
CA SER A 257 21.24 -12.99 -13.02
C SER A 257 19.86 -12.34 -13.14
N ARG A 258 18.95 -12.92 -13.95
CA ARG A 258 17.56 -12.41 -14.11
C ARG A 258 16.62 -12.99 -13.06
N VAL A 259 16.78 -14.26 -12.70
CA VAL A 259 15.87 -14.98 -11.78
C VAL A 259 16.19 -14.70 -10.32
N SER A 260 17.47 -14.66 -9.92
CA SER A 260 17.88 -14.37 -8.53
C SER A 260 17.43 -13.00 -8.04
N ARG A 261 17.10 -12.09 -8.96
CA ARG A 261 16.67 -10.72 -8.65
C ARG A 261 15.15 -10.54 -8.54
N GLY A 262 14.34 -11.57 -8.85
CA GLY A 262 12.87 -11.48 -8.79
C GLY A 262 12.25 -10.46 -9.77
N GLU A 263 13.03 -9.96 -10.71
CA GLU A 263 12.72 -8.76 -11.52
C GLU A 263 11.68 -9.02 -12.62
N SER A 264 11.71 -10.18 -13.28
CA SER A 264 10.77 -10.48 -14.36
C SER A 264 9.39 -10.87 -13.86
N ALA A 265 9.30 -11.66 -12.79
CA ALA A 265 8.03 -12.13 -12.25
C ALA A 265 7.25 -11.00 -11.56
N PHE A 266 7.92 -10.12 -10.80
CA PHE A 266 7.25 -8.99 -10.15
C PHE A 266 6.74 -7.96 -11.18
N CYS A 267 7.58 -7.54 -12.15
CA CYS A 267 7.16 -6.58 -13.17
C CYS A 267 6.06 -7.13 -14.10
N SER A 268 6.12 -8.41 -14.51
CA SER A 268 5.08 -9.00 -15.36
C SER A 268 3.77 -9.27 -14.62
N ILE A 269 3.77 -9.40 -13.29
CA ILE A 269 2.53 -9.58 -12.50
C ILE A 269 1.91 -8.22 -12.17
N VAL A 270 2.71 -7.21 -11.80
CA VAL A 270 2.22 -5.83 -11.61
C VAL A 270 1.55 -5.32 -12.90
N SER A 271 2.15 -5.55 -14.07
CA SER A 271 1.54 -5.17 -15.35
C SER A 271 0.22 -5.90 -15.67
N ASN A 272 0.01 -7.10 -15.12
CA ASN A 272 -1.23 -7.87 -15.29
C ASN A 272 -2.31 -7.52 -14.27
N VAL A 273 -1.93 -7.07 -13.06
CA VAL A 273 -2.84 -6.49 -12.07
C VAL A 273 -3.37 -5.14 -12.59
N ASP A 274 -2.53 -4.34 -13.24
CA ASP A 274 -2.95 -3.10 -13.92
C ASP A 274 -4.04 -3.37 -14.98
N LEU A 275 -3.96 -4.49 -15.71
CA LEU A 275 -4.97 -4.91 -16.68
C LEU A 275 -6.31 -5.31 -16.05
N LEU A 276 -6.30 -5.93 -14.86
CA LEU A 276 -7.52 -6.31 -14.12
C LEU A 276 -8.22 -5.12 -13.46
N VAL A 277 -7.47 -4.08 -13.08
CA VAL A 277 -8.02 -2.84 -12.51
C VAL A 277 -8.47 -1.87 -13.62
N CYS A 278 -7.76 -1.78 -14.73
CA CYS A 278 -8.11 -0.92 -15.87
C CYS A 278 -9.27 -1.42 -16.73
N SER A 279 -9.63 -2.72 -16.67
CA SER A 279 -10.70 -3.30 -17.51
C SER A 279 -12.09 -3.24 -16.89
N ASN A 280 -12.27 -2.52 -15.78
CA ASN A 280 -13.56 -2.42 -15.09
C ASN A 280 -14.44 -1.29 -15.67
N PRO A 281 -15.50 -1.57 -16.45
CA PRO A 281 -16.33 -0.55 -17.09
C PRO A 281 -17.11 0.32 -16.09
N LEU A 282 -17.28 -0.12 -14.85
CA LEU A 282 -17.89 0.65 -13.76
C LEU A 282 -16.99 1.80 -13.26
N LEU A 283 -15.67 1.68 -13.43
CA LEU A 283 -14.71 2.73 -13.08
C LEU A 283 -14.81 3.94 -14.04
N ASN A 284 -15.14 3.70 -15.31
CA ASN A 284 -15.36 4.76 -16.30
C ASN A 284 -16.62 5.60 -16.04
N LEU A 285 -17.58 5.08 -15.26
CA LEU A 285 -18.77 5.82 -14.85
C LEU A 285 -18.56 6.60 -13.53
N ALA A 286 -17.72 6.10 -12.61
CA ALA A 286 -17.27 6.87 -11.44
C ALA A 286 -16.54 8.16 -11.87
N LEU A 287 -15.81 8.10 -13.00
CA LEU A 287 -15.20 9.26 -13.67
C LEU A 287 -16.23 10.27 -14.22
N TYR A 288 -17.48 9.87 -14.43
CA TYR A 288 -18.56 10.75 -14.88
C TYR A 288 -19.16 11.58 -13.72
N CYS A 289 -19.22 11.01 -12.51
CA CYS A 289 -19.75 11.71 -11.32
C CYS A 289 -18.72 12.58 -10.59
N GLN A 290 -17.42 12.31 -10.72
CA GLN A 290 -16.39 13.23 -10.21
C GLN A 290 -16.46 14.62 -10.88
N ARG A 291 -17.05 14.71 -12.07
CA ARG A 291 -17.36 15.96 -12.76
C ARG A 291 -18.42 16.81 -12.04
N TYR A 292 -19.34 16.19 -11.29
CA TYR A 292 -20.38 16.88 -10.50
C TYR A 292 -19.90 17.30 -9.10
N SER A 293 -18.89 16.64 -8.53
CA SER A 293 -18.25 17.07 -7.26
C SER A 293 -17.47 18.38 -7.38
N VAL A 294 -17.14 18.80 -8.61
CA VAL A 294 -16.48 20.10 -8.90
C VAL A 294 -17.48 21.26 -8.80
N ASP A 295 -18.78 21.03 -8.95
CA ASP A 295 -19.79 22.08 -8.88
C ASP A 295 -20.09 22.52 -7.43
N TRP A 296 -19.78 21.70 -6.42
CA TRP A 296 -19.86 22.10 -5.00
C TRP A 296 -18.81 23.15 -4.60
N ALA A 297 -17.74 23.32 -5.39
CA ALA A 297 -16.72 24.34 -5.17
C ALA A 297 -17.05 25.69 -5.84
N ARG A 298 -18.26 25.83 -6.41
CA ARG A 298 -18.74 27.06 -7.08
C ARG A 298 -19.88 27.78 -6.34
N SER A 299 -20.37 27.26 -5.22
CA SER A 299 -21.41 27.90 -4.40
C SER A 299 -20.90 28.28 -3.02
#